data_AF-A0A422M531-F1
#
_entry.id   AF-A0A422M531-F1
#
_cell.length_a   1.000
_cell.length_b   1.000
_cell.length_c   1.000
_cell.angle_alpha   90.00
_cell.angle_beta   90.00
_cell.angle_gamma   90.00
#
_symmetry.space_group_name_H-M   'P 1'
#
loop_
_entity.id
_entity.type
_entity.pdbx_description
1 polymer ?
#
loop_
_entity_poly.entity_id
_entity_poly.type
_entity_poly.pdbx_seq_one_letter_code
_entity_poly.pdbx_strand_id
1 'polypeptide(L)'
;MTEQYVFENERKDLAEVACEMFMRKNTNVAGGNISVRITPDKDFDYGDIHIKAGKDYLIMTPTMMSEAWYAKLQPTQILVVDLETGKLIDGVGRLTREINMHEEAYWVNDKIRCVYHSHAEESMFWATAGLDMPNVTEITEEVGPIRVLP
;
A
#
# COMPACT_ATOMS: atom_id res chain seq x y z
N MET A 1 5.78 1.21 -24.22
CA MET A 1 6.48 2.40 -23.70
C MET A 1 7.69 1.89 -22.93
N THR A 2 8.87 2.44 -23.15
CA THR A 2 10.06 2.15 -22.32
C THR A 2 9.90 2.89 -21.00
N GLU A 3 9.89 2.19 -19.88
CA GLU A 3 9.79 2.82 -18.57
C GLU A 3 11.01 3.73 -18.29
N GLN A 4 10.80 4.81 -17.56
CA GLN A 4 11.82 5.82 -17.20
C GLN A 4 12.46 5.55 -15.84
N TYR A 5 11.80 4.78 -15.00
CA TYR A 5 12.26 4.34 -13.67
C TYR A 5 11.63 3.00 -13.33
N VAL A 6 12.18 2.34 -12.31
CA VAL A 6 11.74 1.02 -11.88
C VAL A 6 10.25 1.02 -11.48
N PHE A 7 9.51 0.04 -12.01
CA PHE A 7 8.07 -0.16 -11.80
C PHE A 7 7.22 1.07 -12.13
N GLU A 8 7.55 1.77 -13.23
CA GLU A 8 6.89 3.04 -13.55
C GLU A 8 5.37 2.90 -13.69
N ASN A 9 4.91 1.84 -14.35
CA ASN A 9 3.48 1.66 -14.60
C ASN A 9 2.72 1.36 -13.31
N GLU A 10 3.26 0.47 -12.46
CA GLU A 10 2.66 0.11 -11.18
C GLU A 10 2.67 1.29 -10.20
N ARG A 11 3.71 2.13 -10.24
CA ARG A 11 3.78 3.33 -9.41
C ARG A 11 2.82 4.43 -9.88
N LYS A 12 2.59 4.56 -11.19
CA LYS A 12 1.54 5.45 -11.73
C LYS A 12 0.16 5.00 -11.28
N ASP A 13 -0.12 3.71 -11.44
CA ASP A 13 -1.39 3.11 -11.05
C ASP A 13 -1.65 3.29 -9.55
N LEU A 14 -0.65 2.99 -8.69
CA LEU A 14 -0.80 3.16 -7.25
C LEU A 14 -1.02 4.62 -6.83
N ALA A 15 -0.37 5.58 -7.50
CA ALA A 15 -0.60 7.00 -7.24
C ALA A 15 -2.03 7.42 -7.61
N GLU A 16 -2.58 6.90 -8.71
CA GLU A 16 -3.97 7.14 -9.13
C GLU A 16 -4.96 6.51 -8.15
N VAL A 17 -4.76 5.24 -7.77
CA VAL A 17 -5.58 4.55 -6.78
C VAL A 17 -5.58 5.28 -5.44
N ALA A 18 -4.42 5.76 -4.96
CA ALA A 18 -4.34 6.53 -3.73
C ALA A 18 -5.22 7.79 -3.77
N CYS A 19 -5.17 8.52 -4.88
CA CYS A 19 -5.98 9.72 -5.10
C CYS A 19 -7.48 9.38 -5.13
N GLU A 20 -7.87 8.35 -5.87
CA GLU A 20 -9.27 7.88 -5.94
C GLU A 20 -9.82 7.47 -4.57
N MET A 21 -9.04 6.74 -3.78
CA MET A 21 -9.46 6.31 -2.44
C MET A 21 -9.66 7.50 -1.49
N PHE A 22 -8.80 8.52 -1.58
CA PHE A 22 -8.98 9.75 -0.82
C PHE A 22 -10.24 10.51 -1.27
N MET A 23 -10.44 10.67 -2.59
CA MET A 23 -11.59 11.38 -3.16
C MET A 23 -12.92 10.69 -2.86
N ARG A 24 -12.93 9.36 -2.76
CA ARG A 24 -14.09 8.54 -2.40
C ARG A 24 -14.34 8.44 -0.91
N LYS A 25 -13.57 9.15 -0.07
CA LYS A 25 -13.63 9.12 1.40
C LYS A 25 -13.34 7.75 2.02
N ASN A 26 -12.65 6.87 1.29
CA ASN A 26 -12.16 5.60 1.84
C ASN A 26 -10.94 5.82 2.77
N THR A 27 -10.33 7.00 2.71
CA THR A 27 -9.46 7.53 3.77
C THR A 27 -9.64 9.04 3.85
N ASN A 28 -8.98 9.70 4.82
CA ASN A 28 -9.02 11.14 5.00
C ASN A 28 -7.64 11.70 5.39
N VAL A 29 -7.57 13.00 5.69
CA VAL A 29 -6.31 13.70 6.00
C VAL A 29 -5.56 13.13 7.21
N ALA A 30 -6.25 12.41 8.11
CA ALA A 30 -5.65 11.84 9.31
C ALA A 30 -4.73 10.64 9.04
N GLY A 31 -4.75 10.06 7.84
CA GLY A 31 -3.85 8.95 7.53
C GLY A 31 -4.24 8.09 6.34
N GLY A 32 -3.88 6.82 6.43
CA GLY A 32 -3.98 5.84 5.37
C GLY A 32 -2.69 5.71 4.55
N ASN A 33 -2.42 4.50 4.08
CA ASN A 33 -1.31 4.16 3.20
C ASN A 33 -1.60 2.83 2.48
N ILE A 34 -0.97 2.66 1.32
CA ILE A 34 -1.18 1.51 0.44
C ILE A 34 0.17 0.93 0.11
N SER A 35 0.28 -0.38 0.09
CA SER A 35 1.41 -1.10 -0.50
C SER A 35 0.93 -2.20 -1.42
N VAL A 36 1.72 -2.52 -2.44
CA VAL A 36 1.50 -3.65 -3.35
C VAL A 36 2.78 -4.47 -3.45
N ARG A 37 2.65 -5.79 -3.33
CA ARG A 37 3.73 -6.77 -3.53
C ARG A 37 3.93 -7.02 -5.01
N ILE A 38 5.15 -6.80 -5.48
CA ILE A 38 5.57 -7.06 -6.86
C ILE A 38 6.60 -8.19 -6.85
N THR A 39 6.37 -9.19 -7.70
CA THR A 39 7.30 -10.31 -7.91
C THR A 39 7.65 -10.34 -9.40
N PRO A 40 8.79 -9.80 -9.81
CA PRO A 40 9.19 -9.73 -11.21
C PRO A 40 9.42 -11.12 -11.82
N ASP A 41 9.12 -11.27 -13.11
CA ASP A 41 9.33 -12.51 -13.86
C ASP A 41 10.74 -12.63 -14.46
N LYS A 42 11.47 -11.52 -14.53
CA LYS A 42 12.82 -11.42 -15.11
C LYS A 42 13.70 -10.47 -14.31
N ASP A 43 15.01 -10.70 -14.43
CA ASP A 43 16.02 -9.77 -13.94
C ASP A 43 16.04 -8.53 -14.84
N PHE A 44 16.18 -7.35 -14.27
CA PHE A 44 16.39 -6.11 -15.02
C PHE A 44 17.02 -5.02 -14.17
N ASP A 45 17.68 -4.08 -14.85
CA ASP A 45 18.39 -2.96 -14.22
C ASP A 45 17.77 -1.63 -14.65
N TYR A 46 17.69 -0.69 -13.70
CA TYR A 46 17.36 0.72 -13.96
C TYR A 46 18.40 1.61 -13.28
N GLY A 47 19.41 2.04 -14.04
CA GLY A 47 20.56 2.75 -13.47
C GLY A 47 21.31 1.86 -12.50
N ASP A 48 21.44 2.31 -11.24
CA ASP A 48 22.11 1.56 -10.15
C ASP A 48 21.17 0.63 -9.38
N ILE A 49 19.91 0.52 -9.80
CA ILE A 49 18.90 -0.34 -9.18
C ILE A 49 18.84 -1.67 -9.92
N HIS A 50 19.05 -2.76 -9.18
CA HIS A 50 19.04 -4.12 -9.67
C HIS A 50 17.80 -4.87 -9.17
N ILE A 51 16.95 -5.29 -10.10
CA ILE A 51 15.74 -6.06 -9.80
C ILE A 51 15.93 -7.51 -10.22
N LYS A 52 15.60 -8.42 -9.30
CA LYS A 52 15.79 -9.86 -9.47
C LYS A 52 14.45 -10.57 -9.69
N ALA A 53 14.40 -11.46 -10.67
CA ALA A 53 13.29 -12.35 -10.94
C ALA A 53 12.98 -13.23 -9.73
N GLY A 54 11.68 -13.39 -9.44
CA GLY A 54 11.20 -14.21 -8.34
C GLY A 54 11.48 -13.65 -6.94
N LYS A 55 12.16 -12.50 -6.82
CA LYS A 55 12.30 -11.78 -5.54
C LYS A 55 11.13 -10.83 -5.35
N ASP A 56 10.66 -10.71 -4.11
CA ASP A 56 9.59 -9.78 -3.77
C ASP A 56 10.10 -8.38 -3.47
N TYR A 57 9.39 -7.42 -4.02
CA TYR A 57 9.53 -5.99 -3.77
C TYR A 57 8.17 -5.43 -3.34
N LEU A 58 8.16 -4.34 -2.60
CA LEU A 58 6.95 -3.57 -2.34
C LEU A 58 7.02 -2.24 -3.07
N ILE A 59 5.92 -1.84 -3.70
CA ILE A 59 5.66 -0.42 -3.94
C ILE A 59 4.75 0.12 -2.83
N MET A 60 5.04 1.29 -2.29
CA MET A 60 4.32 1.83 -1.14
C MET A 60 4.17 3.36 -1.19
N THR A 61 3.02 3.86 -0.75
CA THR A 61 2.80 5.29 -0.56
C THR A 61 3.72 5.86 0.53
N PRO A 62 4.25 7.09 0.39
CA PRO A 62 5.13 7.68 1.39
C PRO A 62 4.38 8.06 2.66
N THR A 63 5.11 8.23 3.76
CA THR A 63 4.57 8.86 4.97
C THR A 63 3.94 10.22 4.65
N MET A 64 2.90 10.60 5.40
CA MET A 64 2.14 11.85 5.19
C MET A 64 1.46 11.98 3.82
N MET A 65 1.28 10.87 3.06
CA MET A 65 0.55 10.87 1.78
C MET A 65 -0.74 11.72 1.82
N SER A 66 -1.59 11.45 2.81
CA SER A 66 -2.89 12.11 2.93
C SER A 66 -2.79 13.51 3.53
N GLU A 67 -1.93 13.72 4.53
CA GLU A 67 -1.79 15.00 5.25
C GLU A 67 -1.15 16.09 4.38
N ALA A 68 -0.04 15.76 3.70
CA ALA A 68 0.77 16.74 2.98
C ALA A 68 0.33 16.90 1.52
N TRP A 69 -0.24 15.86 0.91
CA TRP A 69 -0.57 15.88 -0.53
C TRP A 69 -2.03 15.57 -0.85
N TYR A 70 -2.89 15.30 0.14
CA TYR A 70 -4.28 14.87 -0.09
C TYR A 70 -4.34 13.68 -1.07
N ALA A 71 -3.37 12.76 -0.95
CA ALA A 71 -3.13 11.62 -1.82
C ALA A 71 -2.87 11.94 -3.31
N LYS A 72 -2.64 13.21 -3.68
CA LYS A 72 -2.22 13.62 -5.03
C LYS A 72 -0.72 13.41 -5.22
N LEU A 73 -0.32 12.16 -5.31
CA LEU A 73 1.08 11.77 -5.41
C LEU A 73 1.57 11.83 -6.85
N GLN A 74 2.83 12.23 -7.04
CA GLN A 74 3.57 11.90 -8.24
C GLN A 74 3.99 10.43 -8.19
N PRO A 75 4.07 9.71 -9.33
CA PRO A 75 4.51 8.31 -9.33
C PRO A 75 5.91 8.12 -8.71
N THR A 76 6.79 9.09 -8.85
CA THR A 76 8.13 9.08 -8.24
C THR A 76 8.11 9.18 -6.72
N GLN A 77 7.00 9.63 -6.11
CA GLN A 77 6.80 9.61 -4.66
C GLN A 77 6.37 8.24 -4.14
N ILE A 78 5.90 7.34 -5.00
CA ILE A 78 5.70 5.94 -4.63
C ILE A 78 7.07 5.31 -4.43
N LEU A 79 7.25 4.70 -3.26
CA LEU A 79 8.51 4.15 -2.79
C LEU A 79 8.63 2.70 -3.26
N VAL A 80 9.84 2.26 -3.61
CA VAL A 80 10.17 0.87 -3.90
C VAL A 80 11.02 0.32 -2.77
N VAL A 81 10.60 -0.78 -2.17
CA VAL A 81 11.23 -1.40 -1.00
C VAL A 81 11.58 -2.84 -1.31
N ASP A 82 12.78 -3.25 -0.89
CA ASP A 82 13.17 -4.66 -0.86
C ASP A 82 12.42 -5.35 0.27
N LEU A 83 11.48 -6.27 -0.02
CA LEU A 83 10.62 -6.84 1.02
C LEU A 83 11.43 -7.65 2.05
N GLU A 84 12.46 -8.36 1.60
CA GLU A 84 13.30 -9.20 2.46
C GLU A 84 14.13 -8.38 3.46
N THR A 85 14.67 -7.23 3.02
CA THR A 85 15.58 -6.41 3.85
C THR A 85 14.92 -5.18 4.47
N GLY A 86 13.69 -4.82 4.06
CA GLY A 86 12.99 -3.60 4.45
C GLY A 86 13.66 -2.32 3.91
N LYS A 87 14.64 -2.44 3.00
CA LYS A 87 15.42 -1.30 2.51
C LYS A 87 14.67 -0.56 1.41
N LEU A 88 14.57 0.76 1.56
CA LEU A 88 14.15 1.65 0.47
C LEU A 88 15.17 1.59 -0.67
N ILE A 89 14.74 1.12 -1.84
CA ILE A 89 15.54 1.01 -3.07
C ILE A 89 15.39 2.27 -3.92
N ASP A 90 14.17 2.78 -4.06
CA ASP A 90 13.89 3.92 -4.92
C ASP A 90 12.66 4.73 -4.45
N GLY A 91 12.52 5.95 -4.95
CA GLY A 91 11.40 6.84 -4.71
C GLY A 91 11.71 8.03 -3.79
N VAL A 92 10.91 9.08 -3.95
CA VAL A 92 11.09 10.37 -3.27
C VAL A 92 10.15 10.44 -2.07
N GLY A 93 10.70 10.29 -0.87
CA GLY A 93 9.94 10.40 0.37
C GLY A 93 10.57 9.59 1.50
N ARG A 94 9.74 9.25 2.48
CA ARG A 94 10.13 8.43 3.62
C ARG A 94 9.08 7.36 3.86
N LEU A 95 9.53 6.19 4.31
CA LEU A 95 8.64 5.12 4.74
C LEU A 95 7.81 5.55 5.95
N THR A 96 6.55 5.14 5.96
CA THR A 96 5.70 5.22 7.16
C THR A 96 6.17 4.23 8.22
N ARG A 97 5.90 4.51 9.50
CA ARG A 97 6.13 3.55 10.58
C ARG A 97 5.22 2.32 10.48
N GLU A 98 4.11 2.45 9.76
CA GLU A 98 3.13 1.38 9.55
C GLU A 98 3.58 0.33 8.52
N ILE A 99 4.75 0.51 7.87
CA ILE A 99 5.30 -0.50 6.97
C ILE A 99 5.44 -1.86 7.65
N ASN A 100 5.76 -1.89 8.94
CA ASN A 100 5.87 -3.14 9.71
C ASN A 100 4.56 -3.96 9.65
N MET A 101 3.40 -3.31 9.72
CA MET A 101 2.10 -4.00 9.59
C MET A 101 1.91 -4.58 8.19
N HIS A 102 2.38 -3.87 7.15
CA HIS A 102 2.29 -4.32 5.77
C HIS A 102 3.20 -5.53 5.53
N GLU A 103 4.46 -5.45 5.96
CA GLU A 103 5.43 -6.54 5.87
C GLU A 103 4.92 -7.80 6.55
N GLU A 104 4.45 -7.70 7.80
CA GLU A 104 3.90 -8.85 8.53
C GLU A 104 2.70 -9.47 7.82
N ALA A 105 1.80 -8.67 7.22
CA ALA A 105 0.69 -9.21 6.44
C ALA A 105 1.19 -10.06 5.26
N TYR A 106 2.24 -9.62 4.55
CA TYR A 106 2.84 -10.36 3.45
C TYR A 106 3.61 -11.61 3.89
N TRP A 107 4.23 -11.58 5.08
CA TRP A 107 4.96 -12.72 5.63
C TRP A 107 4.04 -13.81 6.15
N VAL A 108 2.92 -13.43 6.78
CA VAL A 108 1.96 -14.37 7.35
C VAL A 108 1.10 -15.03 6.27
N ASN A 109 0.86 -14.36 5.15
CA ASN A 109 0.04 -14.89 4.06
C ASN A 109 0.60 -14.52 2.67
N ASP A 110 1.16 -15.52 2.00
CA ASP A 110 1.77 -15.41 0.67
C ASP A 110 0.76 -15.02 -0.43
N LYS A 111 -0.54 -15.25 -0.21
CA LYS A 111 -1.62 -14.85 -1.13
C LYS A 111 -1.92 -13.35 -1.08
N ILE A 112 -1.50 -12.64 -0.04
CA ILE A 112 -1.72 -11.20 0.06
C ILE A 112 -0.80 -10.50 -0.93
N ARG A 113 -1.40 -9.71 -1.84
CA ARG A 113 -0.69 -8.93 -2.86
C ARG A 113 -0.81 -7.42 -2.66
N CYS A 114 -1.76 -6.98 -1.85
CA CYS A 114 -1.98 -5.57 -1.53
C CYS A 114 -2.41 -5.46 -0.06
N VAL A 115 -1.90 -4.44 0.61
CA VAL A 115 -2.35 -4.02 1.95
C VAL A 115 -2.75 -2.57 1.85
N TYR A 116 -4.01 -2.30 2.18
CA TYR A 116 -4.56 -0.96 2.26
C TYR A 116 -4.96 -0.65 3.70
N HIS A 117 -4.21 0.25 4.32
CA HIS A 117 -4.58 0.85 5.58
C HIS A 117 -5.33 2.15 5.33
N SER A 118 -6.46 2.34 6.01
CA SER A 118 -7.31 3.51 5.77
C SER A 118 -8.05 3.98 7.02
N HIS A 119 -8.38 5.27 7.03
CA HIS A 119 -9.28 5.88 8.01
C HIS A 119 -10.65 6.12 7.36
N ALA A 120 -11.28 5.06 6.85
CA ALA A 120 -12.62 5.15 6.25
C ALA A 120 -13.67 5.53 7.30
N GLU A 121 -14.50 6.53 7.00
CA GLU A 121 -15.47 7.11 7.96
C GLU A 121 -16.37 6.03 8.60
N GLU A 122 -16.96 5.17 7.78
CA GLU A 122 -17.90 4.13 8.23
C GLU A 122 -17.22 3.00 9.03
N SER A 123 -15.97 2.66 8.71
CA SER A 123 -15.22 1.62 9.43
C SER A 123 -14.63 2.12 10.75
N MET A 124 -14.26 3.41 10.81
CA MET A 124 -13.70 4.01 12.02
C MET A 124 -14.68 4.00 13.20
N PHE A 125 -15.99 4.03 12.95
CA PHE A 125 -17.00 3.88 14.00
C PHE A 125 -16.82 2.55 14.76
N TRP A 126 -16.71 1.44 14.05
CA TRP A 126 -16.54 0.11 14.64
C TRP A 126 -15.21 -0.02 15.37
N ALA A 127 -14.12 0.43 14.72
CA ALA A 127 -12.78 0.39 15.29
C ALA A 127 -12.67 1.18 16.60
N THR A 128 -13.24 2.39 16.65
CA THR A 128 -13.18 3.25 17.85
C THR A 128 -14.16 2.85 18.95
N ALA A 129 -15.26 2.18 18.60
CA ALA A 129 -16.18 1.60 19.58
C ALA A 129 -15.64 0.31 20.23
N GLY A 130 -14.56 -0.28 19.70
CA GLY A 130 -14.06 -1.57 20.16
C GLY A 130 -15.05 -2.71 19.86
N LEU A 131 -15.77 -2.60 18.74
CA LEU A 131 -16.76 -3.60 18.31
C LEU A 131 -16.35 -4.23 16.97
N ASP A 132 -16.46 -5.55 16.90
CA ASP A 132 -16.36 -6.28 15.62
C ASP A 132 -17.41 -5.75 14.63
N MET A 133 -17.02 -5.55 13.37
CA MET A 133 -17.95 -5.10 12.33
C MET A 133 -18.70 -6.31 11.76
N PRO A 134 -20.04 -6.32 11.79
CA PRO A 134 -20.80 -7.38 11.15
C PRO A 134 -20.75 -7.26 9.63
N ASN A 135 -20.90 -8.39 8.93
CA ASN A 135 -21.14 -8.39 7.50
C ASN A 135 -22.58 -7.95 7.23
N VAL A 136 -22.75 -6.69 6.83
CA VAL A 136 -24.05 -6.04 6.65
C VAL A 136 -24.63 -6.21 5.24
N THR A 137 -23.79 -6.57 4.28
CA THR A 137 -24.16 -6.76 2.87
C THR A 137 -23.56 -8.05 2.34
N GLU A 138 -24.17 -8.62 1.29
CA GLU A 138 -23.69 -9.85 0.63
C GLU A 138 -22.21 -9.74 0.23
N ILE A 139 -21.76 -8.56 -0.23
CA ILE A 139 -20.35 -8.34 -0.63
C ILE A 139 -19.36 -8.46 0.54
N THR A 140 -19.80 -8.22 1.77
CA THR A 140 -18.94 -8.37 2.96
C THR A 140 -18.90 -9.81 3.46
N GLU A 141 -19.81 -10.69 3.02
CA GLU A 141 -19.85 -12.09 3.46
C GLU A 141 -18.58 -12.85 3.08
N GLU A 142 -18.03 -12.60 1.90
CA GLU A 142 -16.79 -13.22 1.41
C GLU A 142 -15.54 -12.80 2.21
N VAL A 143 -15.58 -11.64 2.89
CA VAL A 143 -14.47 -11.15 3.74
C VAL A 143 -14.35 -12.00 5.01
N GLY A 144 -15.43 -12.68 5.41
CA GLY A 144 -15.50 -13.41 6.68
C GLY A 144 -15.62 -12.47 7.88
N PRO A 145 -15.34 -12.95 9.11
CA PRO A 145 -15.49 -12.13 10.31
C PRO A 145 -14.53 -10.93 10.33
N ILE A 146 -15.06 -9.71 10.49
CA ILE A 146 -14.27 -8.48 10.56
C ILE A 146 -14.05 -8.09 12.02
N ARG A 147 -12.89 -8.47 12.55
CA ARG A 147 -12.53 -8.28 13.96
C ARG A 147 -11.96 -6.89 14.22
N VAL A 148 -12.29 -6.33 15.37
CA VAL A 148 -11.54 -5.20 15.94
C VAL A 148 -10.36 -5.73 16.78
N LEU A 149 -9.20 -5.10 16.65
CA LEU A 149 -8.03 -5.45 17.46
C LEU A 149 -8.01 -4.63 18.76
N PRO A 150 -7.42 -5.16 19.87
CA PRO A 150 -7.36 -4.48 21.16
C PRO A 150 -6.60 -3.15 21.17
#